data_AF-U2X7C8-F1
#
_entry.id   AF-U2X7C8-F1
#
_cell.length_a   1.000
_cell.length_b   1.000
_cell.length_c   1.000
_cell.angle_alpha   90.00
_cell.angle_beta   90.00
_cell.angle_gamma   90.00
#
_symmetry.space_group_name_H-M   'P 1'
#
loop_
_entity.id
_entity.type
_entity.pdbx_description
1 polymer ?
#
loop_
_entity_poly.entity_id
_entity_poly.type
_entity_poly.pdbx_seq_one_letter_code
_entity_poly.pdbx_strand_id
1 'polypeptide(L)'
;MTGIVLCLAFVYAGFYSFPVKLVPYTPIPLVEMATVIPFFVLFGVKYSPESWAWKLPFYFAMVQLIMLFELVALVSPHPLIDYKEQWDVWDSYTAWWLYLLFFEWMGGKIVPQKARSPLAASSFRYGRWGWMIVHAIAMTTVFLAGVYAGWNIK
;
A
#
# COMPACT_ATOMS: atom_id res chain seq x y z
N MET A 1 9.80 -2.68 -13.69
CA MET A 1 9.55 -4.08 -14.10
C MET A 1 9.60 -5.05 -12.91
N THR A 2 10.58 -4.96 -12.00
CA THR A 2 10.70 -5.88 -10.85
C THR A 2 9.48 -5.94 -9.92
N GLY A 3 8.83 -4.81 -9.61
CA GLY A 3 7.61 -4.81 -8.79
C GLY A 3 6.42 -5.52 -9.45
N ILE A 4 6.35 -5.50 -10.78
CA ILE A 4 5.31 -6.23 -11.54
C ILE A 4 5.56 -7.74 -11.41
N VAL A 5 6.82 -8.18 -11.53
CA VAL A 5 7.18 -9.61 -11.40
C VAL A 5 6.83 -10.16 -10.01
N LEU A 6 7.09 -9.41 -8.94
CA LEU A 6 6.76 -9.86 -7.58
C LEU A 6 5.23 -9.96 -7.38
N CYS A 7 4.45 -8.99 -7.88
CA CYS A 7 2.98 -9.07 -7.84
C CYS A 7 2.41 -10.19 -8.69
N LEU A 8 2.99 -10.44 -9.87
CA LEU A 8 2.64 -11.60 -10.68
C LEU A 8 2.86 -12.89 -9.90
N ALA A 9 3.94 -13.00 -9.12
CA ALA A 9 4.18 -14.17 -8.27
C ALA A 9 3.08 -14.37 -7.22
N PHE A 10 2.57 -13.30 -6.58
CA PHE A 10 1.45 -13.42 -5.63
C PHE A 10 0.14 -13.88 -6.28
N VAL A 11 -0.15 -13.44 -7.51
CA VAL A 11 -1.32 -13.89 -8.28
C VAL A 11 -1.19 -15.36 -8.69
N TYR A 12 -0.03 -15.74 -9.21
CA TYR A 12 0.24 -17.14 -9.61
C TYR A 12 0.26 -18.09 -8.41
N ALA A 13 0.66 -17.61 -7.24
CA ALA A 13 0.59 -18.36 -5.99
C ALA A 13 -0.86 -18.49 -5.45
N GLY A 14 -1.85 -17.84 -6.07
CA GLY A 14 -3.26 -17.98 -5.74
C GLY A 14 -3.78 -17.06 -4.64
N PHE A 15 -2.97 -16.13 -4.12
CA PHE A 15 -3.37 -15.25 -3.01
C PHE A 15 -4.39 -14.17 -3.41
N TYR A 16 -4.42 -13.78 -4.68
CA TYR A 16 -5.31 -12.74 -5.21
C TYR A 16 -6.03 -13.21 -6.47
N SER A 17 -7.31 -12.87 -6.59
CA SER A 17 -8.04 -12.95 -7.86
C SER A 17 -8.74 -11.64 -8.20
N PHE A 18 -8.87 -11.36 -9.49
CA PHE A 18 -9.45 -10.11 -10.00
C PHE A 18 -10.63 -10.47 -10.89
N PRO A 19 -11.85 -10.52 -10.33
CA PRO A 19 -13.04 -10.97 -11.05
C PRO A 19 -13.50 -9.95 -12.10
N VAL A 20 -13.23 -8.67 -11.88
CA VAL A 20 -13.48 -7.58 -12.85
C VAL A 20 -12.14 -6.99 -13.29
N LYS A 21 -11.92 -6.90 -14.60
CA LYS A 21 -10.67 -6.42 -15.21
C LYS A 21 -10.95 -5.17 -16.03
N LEU A 22 -10.13 -4.13 -15.91
CA LEU A 22 -10.26 -2.93 -16.75
C LEU A 22 -10.01 -3.22 -18.24
N VAL A 23 -9.15 -4.19 -18.53
CA VAL A 23 -8.91 -4.68 -19.89
C VAL A 23 -9.52 -6.08 -20.03
N PRO A 24 -10.63 -6.23 -20.79
CA PRO A 24 -11.20 -7.53 -21.07
C PRO A 24 -10.15 -8.41 -21.77
N TYR A 25 -10.13 -9.72 -21.49
CA TYR A 25 -9.24 -10.74 -22.09
C TYR A 25 -7.79 -10.82 -21.61
N THR A 26 -7.34 -9.98 -20.67
CA THR A 26 -6.04 -10.19 -20.05
C THR A 26 -6.14 -11.27 -18.96
N PRO A 27 -5.20 -12.23 -18.87
CA PRO A 27 -5.25 -13.27 -17.84
C PRO A 27 -5.08 -12.70 -16.42
N ILE A 28 -4.49 -11.51 -16.30
CA ILE A 28 -4.07 -10.86 -15.06
C ILE A 28 -4.42 -9.37 -15.18
N PRO A 29 -4.83 -8.65 -14.10
CA PRO A 29 -5.06 -7.19 -14.10
C PRO A 29 -3.74 -6.41 -14.25
N LEU A 30 -3.12 -6.58 -15.41
CA LEU A 30 -1.78 -6.08 -15.72
C LEU A 30 -1.70 -4.57 -15.61
N VAL A 31 -2.77 -3.84 -15.93
CA VAL A 31 -2.79 -2.37 -15.89
C VAL A 31 -2.84 -1.88 -14.46
N GLU A 32 -3.71 -2.44 -13.65
CA GLU A 32 -3.91 -2.13 -12.23
C GLU A 32 -2.62 -2.45 -11.45
N MET A 33 -2.03 -3.62 -11.71
CA MET A 33 -0.76 -4.03 -11.10
C MET A 33 0.45 -3.24 -11.61
N ALA A 34 0.48 -2.85 -12.89
CA ALA A 34 1.59 -2.09 -13.45
C ALA A 34 1.54 -0.59 -13.11
N THR A 35 0.41 -0.09 -12.62
CA THR A 35 0.24 1.33 -12.30
C THR A 35 0.23 1.58 -10.80
N VAL A 36 -0.68 0.95 -10.07
CA VAL A 36 -0.93 1.25 -8.65
C VAL A 36 0.26 0.81 -7.78
N ILE A 37 0.76 -0.40 -8.01
CA ILE A 37 1.78 -1.00 -7.14
C ILE A 37 3.15 -0.34 -7.36
N PRO A 38 3.64 -0.17 -8.62
CA PRO A 38 4.84 0.61 -8.88
C PRO A 38 4.72 2.06 -8.42
N PHE A 39 3.53 2.68 -8.49
CA PHE A 39 3.33 4.04 -7.99
C PHE A 39 3.66 4.13 -6.50
N PHE A 40 3.07 3.29 -5.64
CA PHE A 40 3.34 3.33 -4.20
C PHE A 40 4.81 3.03 -3.88
N VAL A 41 5.43 2.06 -4.56
CA VAL A 41 6.85 1.75 -4.38
C VAL A 41 7.74 2.93 -4.75
N LEU A 42 7.54 3.51 -5.93
CA LEU A 42 8.34 4.64 -6.40
C LEU A 42 8.13 5.87 -5.53
N PHE A 43 6.89 6.13 -5.11
CA PHE A 43 6.57 7.19 -4.16
C PHE A 43 7.30 6.98 -2.84
N GLY A 44 7.22 5.77 -2.28
CA GLY A 44 7.88 5.40 -1.04
C GLY A 44 9.40 5.56 -1.10
N VAL A 45 10.05 5.06 -2.15
CA VAL A 45 11.51 5.16 -2.32
C VAL A 45 11.97 6.61 -2.54
N LYS A 46 11.23 7.37 -3.35
CA LYS A 46 11.58 8.75 -3.71
C LYS A 46 11.43 9.71 -2.53
N TYR A 47 10.34 9.59 -1.77
CA TYR A 47 9.98 10.53 -0.70
C TYR A 47 10.21 9.99 0.71
N SER A 48 10.79 8.78 0.86
CA SER A 48 11.12 8.20 2.17
C SER A 48 11.84 9.22 3.05
N PRO A 49 11.43 9.41 4.32
CA PRO A 49 12.08 10.35 5.21
C PRO A 49 13.56 10.04 5.42
N GLU A 50 14.38 11.08 5.62
CA GLU A 50 15.83 10.91 5.81
C GLU A 50 16.16 10.09 7.06
N SER A 51 15.45 10.36 8.16
CA SER A 51 15.65 9.68 9.43
C SER A 51 14.77 8.45 9.54
N TRP A 52 15.38 7.33 9.96
CA TRP A 52 14.71 6.05 10.17
C TRP A 52 13.52 6.16 11.15
N ALA A 53 13.63 7.04 12.16
CA ALA A 53 12.56 7.27 13.14
C ALA A 53 11.25 7.73 12.47
N TRP A 54 11.33 8.46 11.35
CA TRP A 54 10.16 8.96 10.63
C TRP A 54 9.72 8.08 9.47
N LYS A 55 10.52 7.08 9.08
CA LYS A 55 10.13 6.11 8.06
C LYS A 55 8.96 5.26 8.51
N LEU A 56 8.95 4.80 9.76
CA LEU A 56 7.86 3.99 10.31
C LEU A 56 6.50 4.71 10.20
N PRO A 57 6.32 5.94 10.74
CA PRO A 57 5.07 6.68 10.56
C PRO A 57 4.69 6.93 9.10
N PHE A 58 5.67 7.19 8.24
CA PHE A 58 5.45 7.42 6.82
C PHE A 58 4.94 6.15 6.10
N TYR A 59 5.61 5.02 6.26
CA TYR A 59 5.17 3.75 5.67
C TYR A 59 3.87 3.25 6.29
N PHE A 60 3.64 3.50 7.59
CA PHE A 60 2.35 3.21 8.22
C PHE A 60 1.21 3.95 7.51
N ALA A 61 1.35 5.26 7.26
CA ALA A 61 0.34 6.01 6.52
C ALA A 61 0.16 5.49 5.08
N MET A 62 1.23 5.08 4.40
CA MET A 62 1.13 4.48 3.08
C MET A 62 0.39 3.15 3.09
N VAL A 63 0.72 2.23 4.01
CA VAL A 63 0.03 0.95 4.15
C VAL A 63 -1.44 1.17 4.46
N GLN A 64 -1.77 2.11 5.34
CA GLN A 64 -3.16 2.46 5.65
C GLN A 64 -3.93 2.95 4.42
N LEU A 65 -3.33 3.80 3.58
CA LEU A 65 -3.95 4.23 2.33
C LEU A 65 -4.14 3.07 1.35
N ILE A 66 -3.14 2.23 1.18
CA ILE A 66 -3.21 1.07 0.27
C ILE A 66 -4.32 0.12 0.74
N MET A 67 -4.37 -0.21 2.03
CA MET A 67 -5.40 -1.06 2.60
C MET A 67 -6.79 -0.44 2.51
N LEU A 68 -6.92 0.88 2.64
CA LEU A 68 -8.19 1.55 2.39
C LEU A 68 -8.67 1.33 0.96
N PHE A 69 -7.80 1.54 -0.04
CA PHE A 69 -8.15 1.29 -1.44
C PHE A 69 -8.45 -0.17 -1.72
N GLU A 70 -7.68 -1.10 -1.12
CA GLU A 70 -7.87 -2.53 -1.26
C GLU A 70 -9.20 -2.98 -0.65
N LEU A 71 -9.53 -2.52 0.56
CA LEU A 71 -10.81 -2.81 1.19
C LEU A 71 -11.97 -2.24 0.38
N VAL A 72 -11.88 -0.99 -0.11
CA VAL A 72 -12.91 -0.42 -1.00
C VAL A 72 -13.08 -1.27 -2.26
N ALA A 73 -11.99 -1.74 -2.86
CA ALA A 73 -12.03 -2.63 -4.02
C ALA A 73 -12.68 -3.99 -3.70
N LEU A 74 -12.46 -4.52 -2.49
CA LEU A 74 -13.02 -5.78 -2.01
C LEU A 74 -14.52 -5.68 -1.67
N VAL A 75 -14.94 -4.61 -0.98
CA VAL A 75 -16.32 -4.48 -0.47
C VAL A 75 -17.27 -3.75 -1.42
N SER A 76 -16.75 -3.22 -2.53
CA SER A 76 -17.58 -2.52 -3.52
C SER A 76 -18.66 -3.45 -4.11
N PRO A 77 -19.82 -2.92 -4.56
CA PRO A 77 -20.89 -3.74 -5.13
C PRO A 77 -20.45 -4.62 -6.31
N HIS A 78 -19.35 -4.25 -6.97
CA HIS A 78 -18.70 -5.01 -8.02
C HIS A 78 -17.25 -5.23 -7.58
N PRO A 79 -16.98 -6.27 -6.76
CA PRO A 79 -15.66 -6.46 -6.17
C PRO A 79 -14.61 -6.52 -7.29
N LEU A 80 -13.61 -5.66 -7.19
CA LEU A 80 -12.49 -5.62 -8.15
C LEU A 80 -11.42 -6.65 -7.79
N ILE A 81 -11.36 -7.01 -6.52
CA ILE A 81 -10.47 -8.02 -5.96
C ILE A 81 -11.31 -9.00 -5.13
N ASP A 82 -10.84 -10.24 -5.06
CA ASP A 82 -11.40 -11.25 -4.17
C ASP A 82 -10.25 -12.06 -3.57
N TYR A 83 -10.31 -12.28 -2.26
CA TYR A 83 -9.32 -13.07 -1.54
C TYR A 83 -9.65 -14.57 -1.66
N LYS A 84 -8.62 -15.42 -1.72
CA LYS A 84 -8.78 -16.87 -1.89
C LYS A 84 -8.10 -17.70 -0.81
N GLU A 85 -8.60 -18.92 -0.70
CA GLU A 85 -8.10 -20.07 0.07
C GLU A 85 -7.94 -19.87 1.58
N GLN A 86 -7.07 -18.96 2.04
CA GLN A 86 -6.91 -18.55 3.45
C GLN A 86 -6.38 -17.12 3.60
N TRP A 87 -6.20 -16.39 2.50
CA TRP A 87 -5.71 -15.03 2.54
C TRP A 87 -6.79 -14.10 3.06
N ASP A 88 -6.48 -13.26 4.03
CA ASP A 88 -7.41 -12.26 4.55
C ASP A 88 -6.84 -10.84 4.54
N VAL A 89 -7.60 -9.90 5.11
CA VAL A 89 -7.21 -8.49 5.20
C VAL A 89 -5.90 -8.32 5.99
N TRP A 90 -5.66 -9.15 6.99
CA TRP A 90 -4.46 -9.09 7.83
C TRP A 90 -3.23 -9.61 7.08
N ASP A 91 -3.37 -10.66 6.29
CA ASP A 91 -2.30 -11.16 5.43
C ASP A 91 -1.87 -10.10 4.41
N SER A 92 -2.85 -9.46 3.76
CA SER A 92 -2.61 -8.33 2.85
C SER A 92 -1.89 -7.16 3.55
N TYR A 93 -2.39 -6.73 4.72
CA TYR A 93 -1.77 -5.66 5.51
C TYR A 93 -0.30 -5.96 5.81
N THR A 94 -0.01 -7.19 6.21
CA THR A 94 1.35 -7.63 6.56
C THR A 94 2.23 -7.73 5.31
N ALA A 95 1.69 -8.24 4.20
CA ALA A 95 2.39 -8.30 2.92
C ALA A 95 2.79 -6.90 2.42
N TRP A 96 1.91 -5.90 2.52
CA TRP A 96 2.22 -4.53 2.13
C TRP A 96 3.35 -3.92 2.95
N TRP A 97 3.39 -4.18 4.25
CA TRP A 97 4.49 -3.79 5.12
C TRP A 97 5.82 -4.35 4.64
N LEU A 98 5.87 -5.68 4.47
CA LEU A 98 7.08 -6.37 4.01
C LEU A 98 7.51 -5.86 2.64
N TYR A 99 6.56 -5.70 1.72
CA TYR A 99 6.79 -5.25 0.36
C TYR A 99 7.38 -3.84 0.30
N LEU A 100 6.75 -2.86 0.96
CA LEU A 100 7.23 -1.47 0.93
C LEU A 100 8.57 -1.30 1.65
N LEU A 101 8.78 -1.98 2.78
CA LEU A 101 10.06 -1.92 3.50
C LEU A 101 11.19 -2.59 2.72
N PHE A 102 10.92 -3.71 2.07
CA PHE A 102 11.88 -4.37 1.18
C PHE A 102 12.30 -3.44 0.04
N PHE A 103 11.34 -2.79 -0.61
CA PHE A 103 11.66 -1.84 -1.68
C PHE A 103 12.32 -0.55 -1.19
N GLU A 104 12.04 -0.08 0.02
CA GLU A 104 12.80 1.02 0.62
C GLU A 104 14.25 0.63 0.86
N TRP A 105 14.49 -0.58 1.38
CA TRP A 105 15.84 -1.09 1.58
C TRP A 105 16.60 -1.23 0.27
N MET A 106 15.99 -1.85 -0.75
CA MET A 106 16.57 -1.95 -2.09
C MET A 106 16.78 -0.56 -2.72
N GLY A 107 15.77 0.30 -2.64
CA GLY A 107 15.77 1.65 -3.19
C GLY A 107 16.89 2.50 -2.59
N GLY A 108 17.13 2.39 -1.29
CA GLY A 108 18.25 3.07 -0.62
C GLY A 108 19.63 2.57 -1.02
N LYS A 109 19.76 1.38 -1.62
CA LYS A 109 21.01 0.84 -2.14
C LYS A 109 21.21 1.11 -3.63
N ILE A 110 20.14 1.06 -4.41
CA ILE A 110 20.19 1.12 -5.88
C ILE A 110 20.00 2.54 -6.39
N VAL A 111 19.09 3.31 -5.79
CA VAL A 111 18.74 4.65 -6.28
C VAL A 111 19.69 5.67 -5.67
N PRO A 112 20.44 6.44 -6.49
CA PRO A 112 21.37 7.43 -5.96
C PRO A 112 20.63 8.55 -5.25
N GLN A 113 21.23 9.10 -4.19
CA GLN A 113 20.59 10.12 -3.34
C GLN A 113 20.08 11.34 -4.13
N LYS A 114 20.79 11.74 -5.20
CA LYS A 114 20.39 12.84 -6.10
C LYS A 114 19.07 12.61 -6.85
N ALA A 115 18.66 11.35 -7.02
CA ALA A 115 17.39 10.99 -7.65
C ALA A 115 16.26 10.79 -6.60
N ARG A 116 16.62 10.81 -5.32
CA ARG A 116 15.68 10.80 -4.19
C ARG A 116 15.39 12.23 -3.77
N SER A 117 14.19 12.45 -3.25
CA SER A 117 13.76 13.73 -2.68
C SER A 117 13.20 13.44 -1.29
N PRO A 118 14.05 12.98 -0.36
CA PRO A 118 13.60 12.50 0.94
C PRO A 118 12.92 13.62 1.72
N LEU A 119 11.84 13.29 2.41
CA LEU A 119 11.13 14.27 3.23
C LEU A 119 11.96 14.62 4.47
N ALA A 120 12.11 15.91 4.73
CA ALA A 120 12.82 16.39 5.90
C ALA A 120 12.13 15.91 7.19
N ALA A 121 12.92 15.39 8.13
CA ALA A 121 12.44 14.91 9.44
C ALA A 121 11.63 15.96 10.21
N SER A 122 11.94 17.25 10.01
CA SER A 122 11.20 18.37 10.61
C SER A 122 9.74 18.44 10.17
N SER A 123 9.40 17.92 8.99
CA SER A 123 8.03 17.89 8.45
C SER A 123 7.08 16.99 9.24
N PHE A 124 7.62 16.00 9.97
CA PHE A 124 6.86 15.05 10.77
C PHE A 124 6.76 15.42 12.26
N ARG A 125 7.32 16.56 12.66
CA ARG A 125 7.15 17.09 14.01
C ARG A 125 5.72 17.55 14.24
N TYR A 126 5.26 17.49 15.49
CA TYR A 126 3.92 17.92 15.89
C TYR A 126 3.53 19.29 15.31
N GLY A 127 2.32 19.40 14.77
CA GLY A 127 1.79 20.62 14.15
C GLY A 127 2.34 20.95 12.75
N ARG A 128 3.25 20.14 12.20
CA ARG A 128 3.73 20.28 10.81
C ARG A 128 2.89 19.44 9.84
N TRP A 129 3.00 19.76 8.56
CA TRP A 129 2.17 19.17 7.52
C TRP A 129 2.28 17.63 7.42
N GLY A 130 3.49 17.07 7.53
CA GLY A 130 3.70 15.62 7.46
C GLY A 130 3.09 14.90 8.67
N TRP A 131 3.19 15.51 9.86
CA TRP A 131 2.50 15.01 11.05
C TRP A 131 0.99 15.01 10.86
N MET A 132 0.41 16.11 10.37
CA MET A 132 -1.03 16.23 10.12
C MET A 132 -1.53 15.19 9.11
N ILE A 133 -0.81 14.97 8.00
CA ILE A 133 -1.20 13.99 6.99
C ILE A 133 -1.17 12.57 7.54
N VAL A 134 -0.08 12.16 8.20
CA VAL A 134 0.04 10.82 8.78
C VAL A 134 -1.07 10.56 9.80
N HIS A 135 -1.36 11.54 10.66
CA HIS A 135 -2.40 11.41 11.68
C HIS A 135 -3.80 11.43 11.09
N ALA A 136 -4.07 12.28 10.09
CA ALA A 136 -5.35 12.29 9.41
C ALA A 136 -5.65 10.93 8.77
N ILE A 137 -4.69 10.37 8.03
CA ILE A 137 -4.83 9.03 7.43
C ILE A 137 -5.08 7.99 8.52
N ALA A 138 -4.24 7.96 9.56
CA ALA A 138 -4.35 6.98 10.64
C ALA A 138 -5.70 7.06 11.36
N MET A 139 -6.15 8.26 11.73
CA MET A 139 -7.43 8.46 12.42
C MET A 139 -8.59 8.07 11.51
N THR A 140 -8.58 8.49 10.25
CA THR A 140 -9.65 8.15 9.31
C THR A 140 -9.75 6.65 9.07
N THR A 141 -8.63 5.94 8.83
CA THR A 141 -8.69 4.50 8.56
C THR A 141 -9.07 3.69 9.80
N VAL A 142 -8.55 4.04 10.99
CA VAL A 142 -8.96 3.40 12.26
C VAL A 142 -10.44 3.65 12.56
N PHE A 143 -10.91 4.88 12.36
CA PHE A 143 -12.33 5.21 12.55
C PHE A 143 -13.22 4.42 11.61
N LEU A 144 -12.89 4.37 10.30
CA LEU A 144 -13.65 3.61 9.31
C LEU A 144 -13.64 2.11 9.59
N ALA A 145 -12.49 1.55 9.99
CA ALA A 145 -12.39 0.15 10.40
C ALA A 145 -13.29 -0.13 11.60
N GLY A 146 -13.34 0.78 12.59
CA GLY A 146 -14.24 0.67 13.74
C GLY A 146 -15.72 0.71 13.36
N VAL A 147 -16.11 1.64 12.48
CA VAL A 147 -17.50 1.73 11.96
C VAL A 147 -17.87 0.45 11.21
N TYR A 148 -17.00 -0.03 10.33
CA TYR A 148 -17.23 -1.26 9.57
C TYR A 148 -17.34 -2.48 10.50
N ALA A 149 -16.46 -2.63 11.48
CA ALA A 149 -16.54 -3.72 12.45
C ALA A 149 -17.84 -3.64 13.26
N GLY A 150 -18.23 -2.45 13.72
CA GLY A 150 -19.48 -2.23 14.47
C GLY A 150 -20.73 -2.59 13.68
N TRP A 151 -20.80 -2.29 12.38
CA TRP A 151 -21.95 -2.68 11.54
C TRP A 151 -22.04 -4.18 11.25
N ASN A 152 -20.91 -4.90 11.30
CA ASN A 152 -20.87 -6.33 11.03
C ASN A 152 -21.04 -7.19 12.30
N ILE A 153 -20.94 -6.60 13.49
CA ILE A 153 -21.32 -7.25 14.75
C ILE A 153 -22.84 -7.15 14.87
N LYS A 154 -23.54 -8.21 14.46
CA LYS A 154 -24.93 -8.49 14.83
C LYS A 154 -24.98 -9.45 16.01
#